data_AF-A0A0N5BTY3-F1
#
_entry.id   AF-A0A0N5BTY3-F1
#
_cell.length_a   1.000
_cell.length_b   1.000
_cell.length_c   1.000
_cell.angle_alpha   90.00
_cell.angle_beta   90.00
_cell.angle_gamma   90.00
#
_symmetry.space_group_name_H-M   'P 1'
#
loop_
_entity.id
_entity.type
_entity.pdbx_description
1 polymer ?
#
loop_
_entity_poly.entity_id
_entity_poly.type
_entity_poly.pdbx_seq_one_letter_code
_entity_poly.pdbx_strand_id
1 'polypeptide(L)'
;MSIKNFEEKSNYFVKQYGMQKDSITNKNGSLTLSEHIPDNGGLKIAHRAYMKYLQSNDGKDLVVPGFEDITNEQLFFISFGRIFCEHITKEKLEELIKTDEHALGETRTKVALSNYKPFSDAFKCKLNSKMNPENRCELWENQKQH
;
A
#
# COMPACT_ATOMS: atom_id res chain seq x y z
N MET A 1 -19.41 0.44 10.98
CA MET A 1 -18.20 0.83 11.74
C MET A 1 -18.60 1.92 12.71
N SER A 2 -18.26 1.83 14.01
CA SER A 2 -18.51 2.93 14.95
C SER A 2 -17.45 4.02 14.80
N ILE A 3 -17.76 5.25 15.20
CA ILE A 3 -16.81 6.38 15.19
C ILE A 3 -15.54 6.02 15.97
N LYS A 4 -15.70 5.45 17.17
CA LYS A 4 -14.57 5.00 18.00
C LYS A 4 -13.66 3.99 17.30
N ASN A 5 -14.23 2.99 16.61
CA ASN A 5 -13.44 1.99 15.88
C ASN A 5 -12.74 2.59 14.65
N PHE A 6 -13.36 3.58 14.00
CA PHE A 6 -12.73 4.33 12.91
C PHE A 6 -11.54 5.14 13.43
N GLU A 7 -11.68 5.84 14.56
CA GLU A 7 -10.61 6.62 15.19
C GLU A 7 -9.46 5.74 15.65
N GLU A 8 -9.75 4.60 16.29
CA GLU A 8 -8.72 3.64 16.72
C GLU A 8 -7.91 3.10 15.54
N LYS A 9 -8.58 2.67 14.47
CA LYS A 9 -7.91 2.17 13.26
C LYS A 9 -7.16 3.28 12.52
N SER A 10 -7.70 4.49 12.44
CA SER A 10 -7.00 5.65 11.86
C SER A 10 -5.75 6.02 12.66
N ASN A 11 -5.80 5.98 13.99
CA ASN A 11 -4.63 6.18 14.85
C ASN A 11 -3.57 5.10 14.65
N TYR A 12 -3.97 3.88 14.28
CA TYR A 12 -3.01 2.83 13.95
C TYR A 12 -2.24 3.14 12.65
N PHE A 13 -2.91 3.68 11.63
CA PHE A 13 -2.25 4.21 10.43
C PHE A 13 -1.26 5.34 10.74
N VAL A 14 -1.65 6.33 11.56
CA VAL A 14 -0.74 7.41 11.98
C VAL A 14 0.56 6.85 12.57
N LYS A 15 0.44 5.88 13.47
CA LYS A 15 1.59 5.25 14.12
C LYS A 15 2.45 4.48 13.12
N GLN A 16 1.84 3.67 12.27
CA GLN A 16 2.59 2.84 11.33
C GLN A 16 3.38 3.66 10.31
N TYR A 17 2.77 4.72 9.77
CA TYR A 17 3.45 5.62 8.84
C TYR A 17 4.50 6.47 9.55
N GLY A 18 4.24 6.94 10.77
CA GLY A 18 5.24 7.65 11.58
C GLY A 18 6.43 6.78 12.03
N MET A 19 6.30 5.45 12.00
CA MET A 19 7.39 4.52 12.30
C MET A 19 8.27 4.18 11.09
N GLN A 20 7.89 4.59 9.88
CA GLN A 20 8.73 4.36 8.71
C GLN A 20 10.00 5.18 8.83
N LYS A 21 11.11 4.49 9.12
CA LYS A 21 12.46 5.04 9.02
C LYS A 21 12.85 5.18 7.55
N ASP A 22 12.16 6.03 6.79
CA ASP A 22 12.81 6.57 5.60
C ASP A 22 13.82 7.60 6.10
N SER A 23 15.09 7.27 5.85
CA SER A 23 16.33 7.73 6.46
C SER A 23 16.63 9.24 6.39
N ILE A 24 15.64 10.07 6.04
CA ILE A 24 15.80 11.51 5.86
C ILE A 24 14.62 12.31 6.45
N THR A 25 13.48 11.70 6.78
CA THR A 25 12.26 12.46 7.09
C THR A 25 11.55 11.95 8.34
N ASN A 26 11.70 12.67 9.44
CA ASN A 26 10.93 12.44 10.66
C ASN A 26 9.53 13.09 10.51
N LYS A 27 8.84 12.80 9.40
CA LYS A 27 7.59 13.47 9.03
C LYS A 27 6.46 12.94 9.90
N ASN A 28 5.63 13.84 10.43
CA ASN A 28 4.56 13.50 11.36
C ASN A 28 3.45 12.72 10.63
N GLY A 29 3.26 11.44 10.97
CA GLY A 29 2.21 10.59 10.37
C GLY A 29 0.77 11.09 10.55
N SER A 30 0.54 12.11 11.39
CA SER A 30 -0.75 12.79 11.53
C SER A 30 -1.05 13.75 10.38
N LEU A 31 -0.03 14.34 9.76
CA LEU A 31 -0.18 15.30 8.65
C LEU A 31 -0.56 14.61 7.33
N THR A 32 -0.19 13.34 7.17
CA THR A 32 -0.36 12.56 5.92
C THR A 32 -1.48 11.51 6.01
N LEU A 33 -2.20 11.48 7.12
CA LEU A 33 -3.22 10.47 7.43
C LEU A 33 -4.37 10.45 6.41
N SER A 34 -4.81 11.62 5.93
CA SER A 34 -5.90 11.76 4.97
C SER A 34 -5.65 11.03 3.66
N GLU A 35 -4.37 10.83 3.29
CA GLU A 35 -3.94 10.19 2.04
C GLU A 35 -3.59 8.71 2.21
N HIS A 36 -3.17 8.29 3.41
CA HIS A 36 -2.83 6.91 3.71
C HIS A 36 -4.02 5.95 3.67
N ILE A 37 -5.17 6.41 4.14
CA ILE A 37 -6.41 5.63 4.15
C ILE A 37 -6.90 5.36 2.71
N PRO A 38 -7.01 6.38 1.83
CA PRO A 38 -7.29 6.18 0.41
C PRO A 38 -6.29 5.26 -0.30
N ASP A 39 -4.98 5.37 -0.06
CA ASP A 39 -3.99 4.50 -0.71
C ASP A 39 -4.23 3.02 -0.37
N ASN A 40 -4.47 2.71 0.92
CA ASN A 40 -4.71 1.33 1.37
C ASN A 40 -6.08 0.82 0.91
N GLY A 41 -7.11 1.67 0.96
CA GLY A 41 -8.46 1.31 0.53
C GLY A 41 -8.58 1.14 -0.99
N GLY A 42 -8.02 2.08 -1.75
CA GLY A 42 -8.03 2.10 -3.21
C GLY A 42 -7.29 0.91 -3.81
N LEU A 43 -6.08 0.61 -3.31
CA LEU A 43 -5.33 -0.59 -3.69
C LEU A 43 -6.18 -1.85 -3.56
N LYS A 44 -6.86 -2.01 -2.42
CA LYS A 44 -7.67 -3.18 -2.11
C LYS A 44 -8.91 -3.28 -3.00
N ILE A 45 -9.59 -2.17 -3.27
CA ILE A 45 -10.76 -2.15 -4.16
C ILE A 45 -10.33 -2.49 -5.59
N ALA A 46 -9.25 -1.86 -6.08
CA ALA A 46 -8.72 -2.08 -7.42
C ALA A 46 -8.25 -3.54 -7.62
N HIS A 47 -7.49 -4.09 -6.67
CA HIS A 47 -7.03 -5.48 -6.74
C HIS A 47 -8.19 -6.47 -6.76
N ARG A 48 -9.19 -6.28 -5.88
CA ARG A 48 -10.39 -7.13 -5.87
C ARG A 48 -11.18 -7.06 -7.17
N ALA A 49 -11.31 -5.87 -7.74
CA ALA A 49 -11.97 -5.70 -9.04
C ALA A 49 -11.20 -6.43 -10.13
N TYR A 50 -9.87 -6.33 -10.14
CA TYR A 50 -9.01 -7.01 -11.09
C TYR A 50 -9.05 -8.53 -10.96
N MET A 51 -9.02 -9.07 -9.73
CA MET A 51 -9.15 -10.52 -9.51
C MET A 51 -10.50 -11.07 -9.96
N LYS A 52 -11.59 -10.30 -9.78
CA LYS A 52 -12.91 -10.67 -10.32
C LYS A 52 -12.92 -10.65 -11.85
N TYR A 53 -12.27 -9.67 -12.46
CA TYR A 53 -12.09 -9.61 -13.92
C TYR A 53 -11.32 -10.84 -14.43
N LEU A 54 -10.17 -11.16 -13.84
CA LEU A 54 -9.40 -12.35 -14.20
C LEU A 54 -10.25 -13.62 -14.06
N GLN A 55 -11.00 -13.77 -12.96
CA GLN A 55 -11.88 -14.91 -12.77
C GLN A 55 -12.95 -15.02 -13.87
N SER A 56 -13.49 -13.89 -14.34
CA SER A 56 -14.46 -13.87 -15.45
C SER A 56 -13.84 -14.17 -16.82
N ASN A 57 -12.50 -14.17 -16.92
CA ASN A 57 -11.74 -14.38 -18.16
C ASN A 57 -10.79 -15.59 -18.06
N ASP A 58 -11.19 -16.64 -17.32
CA ASP A 58 -10.40 -17.88 -17.13
C ASP A 58 -8.97 -17.66 -16.59
N GLY A 59 -8.77 -16.61 -15.79
CA GLY A 59 -7.47 -16.22 -15.25
C GLY A 59 -6.53 -15.56 -16.27
N LYS A 60 -7.02 -15.27 -17.48
CA LYS A 60 -6.20 -14.74 -18.58
C LYS A 60 -6.28 -13.22 -18.65
N ASP A 61 -5.17 -12.63 -19.05
CA ASP A 61 -5.03 -11.22 -19.43
C ASP A 61 -3.85 -11.13 -20.41
N LEU A 62 -3.57 -9.94 -20.91
CA LEU A 62 -2.45 -9.65 -21.78
C LEU A 62 -1.13 -10.02 -21.13
N VAL A 63 -0.34 -10.85 -21.82
CA VAL A 63 1.06 -11.08 -21.45
C VAL A 63 1.86 -9.85 -21.86
N VAL A 64 2.55 -9.26 -20.90
CA VAL A 64 3.42 -8.11 -21.14
C VAL A 64 4.81 -8.62 -21.57
N PRO A 65 5.33 -8.21 -22.74
CA PRO A 65 6.66 -8.62 -23.19
C PRO A 65 7.75 -8.28 -22.16
N GLY A 66 8.60 -9.25 -21.85
CA GLY A 66 9.65 -9.13 -20.82
C GLY A 66 9.19 -9.40 -19.39
N PHE A 67 7.92 -9.77 -19.18
CA PHE A 67 7.32 -10.12 -17.89
C PHE A 67 6.61 -11.48 -17.93
N GLU A 68 7.01 -12.36 -18.85
CA GLU A 68 6.37 -13.65 -19.09
C GLU A 68 6.41 -14.58 -17.86
N ASP A 69 7.43 -14.42 -17.00
CA ASP A 69 7.61 -15.19 -15.76
C ASP A 69 6.86 -14.61 -14.55
N ILE A 70 6.14 -13.50 -14.74
CA ILE A 70 5.40 -12.80 -13.68
C ILE A 70 3.90 -13.05 -13.86
N THR A 71 3.21 -13.40 -12.77
CA THR A 71 1.75 -13.59 -12.83
C THR A 71 1.03 -12.26 -13.01
N ASN A 72 -0.16 -12.27 -13.62
CA ASN A 72 -1.02 -11.09 -13.74
C ASN A 72 -1.25 -10.38 -12.38
N GLU A 73 -1.41 -11.16 -11.30
CA GLU A 73 -1.55 -10.62 -9.95
C GLU A 73 -0.27 -9.92 -9.46
N GLN A 74 0.91 -10.52 -9.66
CA GLN A 74 2.17 -9.87 -9.33
C GLN A 74 2.39 -8.61 -10.16
N LEU A 75 2.02 -8.65 -11.44
CA LEU A 75 2.13 -7.51 -12.36
C LEU A 75 1.21 -6.36 -11.95
N PHE A 76 0.01 -6.63 -11.43
CA PHE A 76 -0.86 -5.61 -10.83
C PHE A 76 -0.13 -4.84 -9.72
N PHE A 77 0.55 -5.54 -8.80
CA PHE A 77 1.28 -4.90 -7.71
C PHE A 77 2.55 -4.17 -8.17
N ILE A 78 3.24 -4.69 -9.20
CA ILE A 78 4.35 -3.98 -9.84
C ILE A 78 3.86 -2.68 -10.47
N SER A 79 2.72 -2.72 -11.17
CA SER A 79 2.08 -1.54 -11.75
C SER A 79 1.71 -0.51 -10.67
N PHE A 80 1.16 -0.96 -9.54
CA PHE A 80 0.89 -0.09 -8.40
C PHE A 80 2.16 0.61 -7.87
N GLY A 81 3.25 -0.14 -7.66
CA GLY A 81 4.52 0.44 -7.20
C GLY A 81 5.12 1.42 -8.21
N ARG A 82 4.96 1.14 -9.51
CA ARG A 82 5.47 2.00 -10.60
C ARG A 82 4.83 3.38 -10.61
N ILE A 83 3.56 3.52 -10.22
CA ILE A 83 2.85 4.81 -10.15
C ILE A 83 3.57 5.80 -9.21
N PHE A 84 4.22 5.28 -8.17
CA PHE A 84 4.89 6.07 -7.14
C PHE A 84 6.42 6.12 -7.31
N CYS A 85 6.96 5.67 -8.44
CA CYS A 85 8.39 5.81 -8.72
C CYS A 85 8.75 7.30 -8.88
N GLU A 86 9.63 7.77 -8.01
CA GLU A 86 10.11 9.17 -8.01
C GLU A 86 11.61 9.23 -7.73
N HIS A 87 12.24 10.31 -8.18
CA HIS A 87 13.62 10.63 -7.87
C HIS A 87 13.69 12.09 -7.43
N ILE A 88 14.06 12.33 -6.16
CA ILE A 88 13.97 13.64 -5.51
C ILE A 88 15.37 14.08 -5.06
N THR A 89 15.76 15.29 -5.44
CA THR A 89 17.00 15.94 -4.96
C THR A 89 16.93 16.24 -3.47
N LYS A 90 18.06 16.29 -2.77
CA LYS A 90 18.08 16.56 -1.32
C LYS A 90 17.39 17.87 -0.94
N GLU A 91 17.58 18.94 -1.71
CA GLU A 91 16.97 20.25 -1.47
C GLU A 91 15.45 20.17 -1.57
N LYS A 92 14.94 19.53 -2.63
CA LYS A 92 13.50 19.32 -2.80
C LYS A 92 12.92 18.42 -1.71
N LEU A 93 13.67 17.42 -1.26
CA LEU A 93 13.25 16.56 -0.16
C LEU A 93 13.08 17.37 1.14
N GLU A 94 14.04 18.23 1.48
CA GLU A 94 13.93 19.11 2.66
C GLU A 94 12.73 20.07 2.61
N GLU A 95 12.36 20.53 1.41
CA GLU A 95 11.14 21.31 1.17
C GLU A 95 9.89 20.47 1.39
N LEU A 96 9.77 19.32 0.71
CA LEU A 96 8.60 18.44 0.76
C LEU A 96 8.31 17.88 2.15
N ILE A 97 9.33 17.70 2.99
CA ILE A 97 9.14 17.32 4.40
C ILE A 97 8.31 18.37 5.14
N LYS A 98 8.50 19.65 4.81
CA LYS A 98 7.90 20.78 5.52
C LYS A 98 6.55 21.19 4.92
N THR A 99 6.36 21.03 3.61
CA THR A 99 5.23 21.62 2.88
C THR A 99 4.25 20.62 2.29
N ASP A 100 4.70 19.40 1.97
CA ASP A 100 3.84 18.43 1.30
C ASP A 100 2.91 17.74 2.30
N GLU A 101 1.65 17.57 1.95
CA GLU A 101 0.65 16.86 2.73
C GLU A 101 0.69 15.34 2.47
N HIS A 102 1.49 14.89 1.50
CA HIS A 102 1.67 13.48 1.17
C HIS A 102 2.98 12.92 1.76
N ALA A 103 3.00 11.60 1.98
CA ALA A 103 4.27 10.89 2.17
C ALA A 103 4.94 10.65 0.82
N LEU A 104 6.25 10.40 0.86
CA LEU A 104 7.04 10.03 -0.31
C LEU A 104 6.51 8.75 -0.96
N GLY A 105 6.66 8.64 -2.27
CA GLY A 105 6.18 7.52 -3.07
C GLY A 105 6.68 6.17 -2.56
N GLU A 106 7.93 6.11 -2.08
CA GLU A 106 8.50 4.91 -1.47
C GLU A 106 7.75 4.47 -0.21
N THR A 107 7.49 5.40 0.72
CA THR A 107 6.72 5.14 1.94
C THR A 107 5.29 4.73 1.60
N ARG A 108 4.61 5.46 0.69
CA ARG A 108 3.23 5.15 0.26
C ARG A 108 3.13 3.73 -0.28
N THR A 109 4.06 3.36 -1.16
CA THR A 109 4.11 2.03 -1.77
C THR A 109 4.37 0.94 -0.73
N LYS A 110 5.44 1.08 0.07
CA LYS A 110 5.85 0.06 1.03
C LYS A 110 4.78 -0.20 2.08
N VAL A 111 4.23 0.85 2.68
CA VAL A 111 3.28 0.70 3.77
C VAL A 111 1.97 0.10 3.27
N ALA A 112 1.41 0.63 2.16
CA ALA A 112 0.18 0.11 1.58
C ALA A 112 0.30 -1.38 1.19
N LEU A 113 1.39 -1.77 0.54
CA LEU A 113 1.63 -3.18 0.18
C LEU A 113 1.88 -4.07 1.40
N SER A 114 2.60 -3.59 2.43
CA SER A 114 2.86 -4.35 3.65
C SER A 114 1.58 -4.65 4.45
N ASN A 115 0.60 -3.74 4.41
CA ASN A 115 -0.71 -3.97 5.02
C ASN A 115 -1.57 -4.96 4.25
N TYR A 116 -1.27 -5.24 2.98
CA TYR A 116 -2.15 -6.01 2.12
C TYR A 116 -1.71 -7.47 1.97
N LYS A 117 -2.48 -8.40 2.56
CA LYS A 117 -2.10 -9.82 2.59
C LYS A 117 -1.97 -10.46 1.20
N PRO A 118 -2.86 -10.19 0.23
CA PRO A 118 -2.72 -10.72 -1.13
C PRO A 118 -1.38 -10.36 -1.78
N PHE A 119 -0.82 -9.17 -1.51
CA PHE A 119 0.52 -8.83 -1.98
C PHE A 119 1.59 -9.78 -1.41
N SER A 120 1.60 -9.96 -0.09
CA SER A 120 2.56 -10.86 0.57
C SER A 120 2.43 -12.30 0.05
N ASP A 121 1.22 -12.75 -0.27
CA ASP A 121 0.96 -14.09 -0.79
C ASP A 121 1.45 -14.22 -2.24
N ALA A 122 1.15 -13.24 -3.10
CA ALA A 122 1.56 -13.21 -4.51
C ALA A 122 3.09 -13.23 -4.67
N PHE A 123 3.83 -12.54 -3.78
CA PHE A 123 5.30 -12.52 -3.77
C PHE A 123 5.93 -13.52 -2.81
N LYS A 124 5.13 -14.35 -2.14
CA LYS A 124 5.60 -15.36 -1.17
C LYS A 124 6.52 -14.76 -0.09
N CYS A 125 6.18 -13.56 0.39
CA CYS A 125 6.96 -12.87 1.41
C CYS A 125 6.96 -13.66 2.73
N LYS A 126 8.14 -13.85 3.33
CA LYS A 126 8.28 -14.53 4.64
C LYS A 126 7.52 -13.78 5.73
N LEU A 127 6.84 -14.49 6.62
CA LEU A 127 6.21 -13.91 7.81
C LEU A 127 7.26 -13.12 8.61
N ASN A 128 6.86 -11.97 9.16
CA ASN A 128 7.72 -11.02 9.89
C ASN A 128 8.80 -10.33 9.05
N SER A 129 8.77 -10.48 7.72
CA SER A 129 9.55 -9.61 6.84
C SER A 129 8.94 -8.20 6.80
N LYS A 130 9.71 -7.21 6.38
CA LYS A 130 9.25 -5.81 6.23
C LYS A 130 7.96 -5.69 5.40
N MET A 131 7.79 -6.58 4.42
CA MET A 131 6.65 -6.58 3.49
C MET A 131 5.55 -7.62 3.85
N ASN A 132 5.70 -8.31 4.98
CA ASN A 132 4.69 -9.20 5.54
C ASN A 132 4.75 -9.14 7.09
N PRO A 133 4.43 -7.98 7.69
CA PRO A 133 4.33 -7.86 9.13
C PRO A 133 3.16 -8.69 9.67
N GLU A 134 3.29 -9.19 10.89
CA GLU A 134 2.23 -9.91 11.59
C GLU A 134 1.02 -9.01 11.84
N ASN A 135 1.26 -7.78 12.31
CA ASN A 135 0.22 -6.78 12.53
C ASN A 135 0.09 -5.86 11.32
N ARG A 136 -1.12 -5.78 10.76
CA ARG A 136 -1.45 -5.00 9.56
C ARG A 136 -2.52 -3.97 9.89
N CYS A 137 -2.38 -2.75 9.38
CA CYS A 137 -3.42 -1.73 9.50
C CYS A 137 -4.50 -1.96 8.45
N GLU A 138 -5.74 -2.24 8.86
CA GLU A 138 -6.87 -2.39 7.95
C GLU A 138 -8.10 -1.65 8.46
N LEU A 139 -8.47 -0.55 7.78
CA LEU A 139 -9.67 0.21 8.13
C LEU A 139 -10.93 -0.56 7.73
N TRP A 140 -11.03 -0.89 6.44
CA TRP A 140 -12.20 -1.50 5.80
C TRP A 140 -12.08 -3.02 5.76
N GLU A 141 -12.13 -3.67 6.92
CA GLU A 141 -12.29 -5.13 6.97
C GLU A 141 -13.67 -5.49 6.43
N ASN A 142 -13.73 -6.45 5.50
CA ASN A 142 -15.02 -7.05 5.20
C ASN A 142 -15.43 -7.82 6.45
N GLN A 143 -16.61 -7.51 7.01
CA GLN A 143 -17.27 -8.51 7.85
C GLN A 143 -17.35 -9.80 7.03
N LYS A 144 -16.90 -10.91 7.60
CA LYS A 144 -17.09 -12.23 7.01
C LYS A 144 -18.57 -12.32 6.61
N GLN A 145 -18.83 -12.42 5.31
CA GLN A 145 -20.14 -12.89 4.85
C GLN A 145 -20.22 -14.34 5.31
N HIS A 146 -20.91 -14.54 6.43
CA HIS A 146 -21.50 -15.81 6.79
C HIS A 146 -22.72 -16.06 5.91
#